data_AF-A0A0R3TAN0-F1
#
_entry.id   AF-A0A0R3TAN0-F1
#
_cell.length_a   1.000
_cell.length_b   1.000
_cell.length_c   1.000
_cell.angle_alpha   90.00
_cell.angle_beta   90.00
_cell.angle_gamma   90.00
#
_symmetry.space_group_name_H-M   'P 1'
#
loop_
_entity.id
_entity.type
_entity.pdbx_description
1 polymer ?
#
loop_
_entity_poly.entity_id
_entity_poly.type
_entity_poly.pdbx_seq_one_letter_code
_entity_poly.pdbx_strand_id
1 'polypeptide(L)'
;MPNFSDMLISKISSLTKSKREFDIVPHLDGPEHVAVLEADDAFALCSCLSDEALWRPTYRSALNSKGSISIDDLTFLPLFSPSCLTFWHQRKQKVLDDNLSLSDELGFTRLILSKFPRSTETLQHRHWVLERLSADEFRALFDNEVTFCELLCDKHRCNYMVWQHRRWLIEKLGISSELLLSQLKGMDEWNAHHPLDISGWSYRAFLLQLCRKFLPKEDFERVLIGEITRSRVAVEESPEIDALWWFKKQVVQLFLESFKNLQKLQELDPSIQIRLDLRNLTDKELERVDSIEIPMQFNKSWSSLLYKRYLRWLSQTIDSDASCT
;
A
#
# COMPACT_ATOMS: atom_id res chain seq x y z
N MET A 1 47.26 -3.39 -2.64
CA MET A 1 46.44 -2.17 -2.80
C MET A 1 45.04 -2.62 -3.14
N PRO A 2 43.99 -2.20 -2.41
CA PRO A 2 42.62 -2.53 -2.79
C PRO A 2 42.33 -2.01 -4.21
N ASN A 3 41.56 -2.77 -4.99
CA ASN A 3 41.17 -2.38 -6.34
C ASN A 3 40.30 -1.10 -6.27
N PHE A 4 40.41 -0.21 -7.26
CA PHE A 4 39.61 1.01 -7.32
C PHE A 4 38.10 0.72 -7.22
N SER A 5 37.65 -0.36 -7.85
CA SER A 5 36.27 -0.86 -7.76
C SER A 5 35.87 -1.19 -6.32
N ASP A 6 36.72 -1.89 -5.56
CA ASP A 6 36.43 -2.27 -4.17
C ASP A 6 36.32 -1.03 -3.26
N MET A 7 37.21 -0.05 -3.46
CA MET A 7 37.15 1.22 -2.73
C MET A 7 35.86 1.99 -3.01
N LEU A 8 35.42 2.00 -4.26
CA LEU A 8 34.19 2.67 -4.67
C LEU A 8 32.95 1.98 -4.10
N ILE A 9 32.87 0.64 -4.17
CA ILE A 9 31.77 -0.13 -3.59
C ILE A 9 31.73 0.07 -2.06
N SER A 10 32.88 0.05 -1.39
CA SER A 10 32.95 0.30 0.05
C SER A 10 32.51 1.72 0.42
N LYS A 11 32.88 2.72 -0.38
CA LYS A 11 32.37 4.10 -0.24
C LYS A 11 30.85 4.13 -0.37
N ILE A 12 30.27 3.49 -1.40
CA ILE A 12 28.81 3.43 -1.60
C ILE A 12 28.13 2.74 -0.41
N SER A 13 28.68 1.63 0.07
CA SER A 13 28.20 0.90 1.25
C SER A 13 28.18 1.77 2.51
N SER A 14 29.19 2.65 2.69
CA SER A 14 29.20 3.63 3.78
C SER A 14 28.11 4.70 3.62
N LEU A 15 27.85 5.15 2.39
CA LEU A 15 26.78 6.10 2.10
C LEU A 15 25.39 5.53 2.40
N THR A 16 25.14 4.25 2.10
CA THR A 16 23.84 3.63 2.41
C THR A 16 23.51 3.58 3.90
N LYS A 17 24.53 3.68 4.77
CA LYS A 17 24.35 3.71 6.23
C LYS A 17 24.19 5.12 6.79
N SER A 18 24.74 6.13 6.11
CA SER A 18 24.81 7.51 6.60
C SER A 18 23.79 8.45 5.97
N LYS A 19 23.21 8.08 4.83
CA LYS A 19 22.26 8.90 4.06
C LYS A 19 20.86 8.29 4.09
N ARG A 20 19.83 9.13 4.00
CA ARG A 20 18.42 8.69 4.02
C ARG A 20 17.83 8.45 2.65
N GLU A 21 18.37 9.09 1.62
CA GLU A 21 17.86 8.98 0.26
C GLU A 21 18.97 8.63 -0.74
N PHE A 22 18.58 7.94 -1.80
CA PHE A 22 19.46 7.75 -2.95
C PHE A 22 18.70 7.83 -4.26
N ASP A 23 19.44 8.18 -5.32
CA ASP A 23 18.94 8.16 -6.68
C ASP A 23 19.97 7.58 -7.66
N ILE A 24 19.50 7.23 -8.86
CA ILE A 24 20.33 6.89 -10.01
C ILE A 24 20.17 8.01 -11.03
N VAL A 25 21.26 8.73 -11.29
CA VAL A 25 21.26 9.86 -12.23
C VAL A 25 21.75 9.42 -13.61
N PRO A 26 21.21 9.99 -14.71
CA PRO A 26 21.70 9.73 -16.05
C PRO A 26 23.20 10.04 -16.18
N HIS A 27 23.94 9.18 -16.86
CA HIS A 27 25.30 9.48 -17.28
C HIS A 27 25.31 10.67 -18.24
N LEU A 28 26.23 11.61 -18.02
CA LEU A 28 26.46 12.75 -18.88
C LEU A 28 27.85 12.62 -19.50
N ASP A 29 27.92 12.60 -20.82
CA ASP A 29 29.18 12.58 -21.55
C ASP A 29 29.91 13.92 -21.33
N GLY A 30 31.08 13.87 -20.69
CA GLY A 30 31.86 15.06 -20.37
C GLY A 30 33.25 14.73 -19.84
N PRO A 31 34.16 15.73 -19.78
CA PRO A 31 35.53 15.52 -19.32
C PRO A 31 35.63 15.19 -17.83
N GLU A 32 34.64 15.60 -17.03
CA GLU A 32 34.57 15.35 -15.58
C GLU A 32 33.43 14.40 -15.24
N HIS A 33 33.70 13.10 -15.32
CA HIS A 33 32.74 12.08 -14.89
C HIS A 33 32.73 11.93 -13.37
N VAL A 34 31.56 12.09 -12.76
CA VAL A 34 31.35 11.88 -11.31
C VAL A 34 30.48 10.65 -11.09
N ALA A 35 31.10 9.56 -10.63
CA ALA A 35 30.43 8.28 -10.39
C ALA A 35 29.44 8.33 -9.21
N VAL A 36 29.77 9.10 -8.18
CA VAL A 36 29.00 9.24 -6.93
C VAL A 36 28.88 10.71 -6.59
N LEU A 37 27.65 11.21 -6.54
CA LEU A 37 27.32 12.56 -6.08
C LEU A 37 26.83 12.47 -4.64
N GLU A 38 27.26 13.39 -3.80
CA GLU A 38 26.85 13.46 -2.40
C GLU A 38 26.18 14.81 -2.13
N ALA A 39 25.05 14.77 -1.45
CA ALA A 39 24.38 15.91 -0.85
C ALA A 39 24.27 15.68 0.67
N ASP A 40 23.69 16.63 1.41
CA ASP A 40 23.64 16.58 2.87
C ASP A 40 23.06 15.25 3.39
N ASP A 41 21.83 14.89 2.97
CA ASP A 41 21.13 13.68 3.43
C ASP A 41 20.85 12.65 2.30
N ALA A 42 21.46 12.87 1.13
CA ALA A 42 21.26 12.03 -0.03
C ALA A 42 22.57 11.74 -0.78
N PHE A 43 22.57 10.69 -1.59
CA PHE A 43 23.62 10.46 -2.58
C PHE A 43 23.01 9.97 -3.90
N ALA A 44 23.72 10.17 -5.01
CA ALA A 44 23.29 9.65 -6.30
C ALA A 44 24.40 8.86 -6.97
N LEU A 45 24.00 7.79 -7.65
CA LEU A 45 24.88 6.92 -8.41
C LEU A 45 24.70 7.20 -9.90
N CYS A 46 25.81 7.35 -10.62
CA CYS A 46 25.75 7.49 -12.06
C CYS A 46 25.23 6.20 -12.71
N SER A 47 24.33 6.31 -13.69
CA SER A 47 23.74 5.16 -14.38
C SER A 47 24.78 4.29 -15.10
N CYS A 48 25.96 4.81 -15.44
CA CYS A 48 27.02 3.98 -16.04
C CYS A 48 27.51 2.88 -15.09
N LEU A 49 27.37 3.06 -13.77
CA LEU A 49 27.74 2.07 -12.77
C LEU A 49 26.88 0.81 -12.85
N SER A 50 25.70 0.85 -13.48
CA SER A 50 24.82 -0.31 -13.63
C SER A 50 25.28 -1.32 -14.70
N ASP A 51 26.33 -1.03 -15.45
CA ASP A 51 26.81 -1.84 -16.57
C ASP A 51 28.26 -2.35 -16.33
N GLU A 52 29.07 -2.50 -17.38
CA GLU A 52 30.45 -3.01 -17.34
C GLU A 52 31.41 -2.13 -16.51
N ALA A 53 31.01 -0.90 -16.16
CA ALA A 53 31.84 -0.04 -15.33
C ALA A 53 31.97 -0.55 -13.87
N LEU A 54 30.95 -1.23 -13.34
CA LEU A 54 30.99 -1.73 -11.96
C LEU A 54 30.03 -2.90 -11.72
N TRP A 55 28.72 -2.71 -11.89
CA TRP A 55 27.70 -3.69 -11.49
C TRP A 55 27.85 -5.05 -12.17
N ARG A 56 28.08 -5.11 -13.49
CA ARG A 56 28.22 -6.39 -14.20
C ARG A 56 29.46 -7.18 -13.75
N PRO A 57 30.67 -6.61 -13.67
CA PRO A 57 31.83 -7.28 -13.10
C PRO A 57 31.61 -7.78 -11.67
N THR A 58 31.04 -6.94 -10.80
CA THR A 58 30.74 -7.32 -9.40
C THR A 58 29.76 -8.48 -9.34
N TYR A 59 28.68 -8.43 -10.13
CA TYR A 59 27.71 -9.51 -10.20
C TYR A 59 28.32 -10.83 -10.70
N ARG A 60 29.13 -10.78 -11.77
CA ARG A 60 29.83 -11.97 -12.30
C ARG A 60 30.80 -12.55 -11.26
N SER A 61 31.52 -11.69 -10.54
CA SER A 61 32.41 -12.11 -9.46
C SER A 61 31.62 -12.82 -8.34
N ALA A 62 30.50 -12.23 -7.92
CA ALA A 62 29.62 -12.77 -6.89
C ALA A 62 28.96 -14.11 -7.27
N LEU A 63 28.66 -14.34 -8.57
CA LEU A 63 28.17 -15.63 -9.06
C LEU A 63 29.26 -16.71 -9.10
N ASN A 64 30.48 -16.32 -9.44
CA ASN A 64 31.60 -17.25 -9.60
C ASN A 64 32.30 -17.57 -8.26
N SER A 65 32.08 -16.75 -7.24
CA SER A 65 32.59 -17.03 -5.90
C SER A 65 31.89 -18.27 -5.35
N LYS A 66 32.64 -19.36 -5.16
CA LYS A 66 32.19 -20.54 -4.40
C LYS A 66 31.96 -20.26 -2.90
N GLY A 67 32.20 -19.01 -2.46
CA GLY A 67 32.07 -18.55 -1.08
C GLY A 67 30.91 -17.57 -0.88
N SER A 68 30.81 -17.02 0.34
CA SER A 68 29.80 -16.02 0.70
C SER A 68 30.15 -14.64 0.12
N ILE A 69 29.17 -14.00 -0.53
CA ILE A 69 29.31 -12.65 -1.11
C ILE A 69 29.61 -11.65 0.01
N SER A 70 30.48 -10.66 -0.27
CA SER A 70 30.83 -9.62 0.70
C SER A 70 29.62 -8.75 1.05
N ILE A 71 29.61 -8.15 2.24
CA ILE A 71 28.52 -7.24 2.64
C ILE A 71 28.46 -6.01 1.73
N ASP A 72 29.62 -5.50 1.31
CA ASP A 72 29.71 -4.33 0.43
C ASP A 72 29.10 -4.62 -0.95
N ASP A 73 29.37 -5.80 -1.53
CA ASP A 73 28.73 -6.23 -2.78
C ASP A 73 27.23 -6.48 -2.60
N LEU A 74 26.83 -7.11 -1.49
CA LEU A 74 25.42 -7.34 -1.15
C LEU A 74 24.66 -6.04 -0.86
N THR A 75 25.36 -4.93 -0.58
CA THR A 75 24.78 -3.61 -0.40
C THR A 75 24.71 -2.86 -1.73
N PHE A 76 25.76 -2.95 -2.54
CA PHE A 76 25.82 -2.28 -3.83
C PHE A 76 24.90 -2.89 -4.90
N LEU A 77 24.88 -4.23 -5.03
CA LEU A 77 24.14 -4.89 -6.11
C LEU A 77 22.62 -4.60 -6.09
N PRO A 78 21.92 -4.62 -4.92
CA PRO A 78 20.49 -4.31 -4.86
C PRO A 78 20.14 -2.84 -5.15
N LEU A 79 21.10 -1.90 -5.09
CA LEU A 79 20.84 -0.49 -5.43
C LEU A 79 20.47 -0.29 -6.90
N PHE A 80 20.84 -1.23 -7.78
CA PHE A 80 20.46 -1.22 -9.19
C PHE A 80 19.43 -2.30 -9.54
N SER A 81 19.49 -3.46 -8.87
CA SER A 81 18.62 -4.60 -9.14
C SER A 81 18.06 -5.20 -7.86
N PRO A 82 17.03 -4.57 -7.27
CA PRO A 82 16.44 -5.02 -6.02
C PRO A 82 15.56 -6.26 -6.19
N SER A 83 15.29 -6.73 -7.41
CA SER A 83 14.45 -7.91 -7.66
C SER A 83 15.21 -9.24 -7.58
N CYS A 84 16.53 -9.22 -7.38
CA CYS A 84 17.33 -10.45 -7.29
C CYS A 84 17.22 -11.08 -5.90
N LEU A 85 16.43 -12.15 -5.78
CA LEU A 85 16.21 -12.88 -4.53
C LEU A 85 17.48 -13.44 -3.89
N THR A 86 18.50 -13.79 -4.70
CA THR A 86 19.78 -14.32 -4.18
C THR A 86 20.48 -13.33 -3.27
N PHE A 87 20.44 -12.03 -3.60
CA PHE A 87 21.07 -11.00 -2.77
C PHE A 87 20.38 -10.91 -1.42
N TRP A 88 19.04 -10.84 -1.40
CA TRP A 88 18.26 -10.82 -0.17
C TRP A 88 18.44 -12.08 0.67
N HIS A 89 18.49 -13.25 0.04
CA HIS A 89 18.77 -14.49 0.75
C HIS A 89 20.15 -14.47 1.44
N GLN A 90 21.19 -14.04 0.73
CA GLN A 90 22.53 -13.91 1.30
C GLN A 90 22.58 -12.86 2.42
N ARG A 91 21.88 -11.73 2.28
CA ARG A 91 21.75 -10.75 3.36
C ARG A 91 21.07 -11.34 4.60
N LYS A 92 20.02 -12.16 4.44
CA LYS A 92 19.41 -12.89 5.56
C LYS A 92 20.42 -13.77 6.28
N GLN A 93 21.29 -14.48 5.56
CA GLN A 93 22.37 -15.26 6.19
C GLN A 93 23.33 -14.35 6.98
N LYS A 94 23.73 -13.20 6.41
CA LYS A 94 24.58 -12.23 7.12
C LYS A 94 23.95 -11.70 8.41
N VAL A 95 22.63 -11.50 8.43
CA VAL A 95 21.90 -11.12 9.66
C VAL A 95 21.90 -12.27 10.67
N LEU A 96 21.66 -13.51 10.22
CA LEU A 96 21.66 -14.70 11.10
C LEU A 96 23.05 -15.03 11.67
N ASP A 97 24.10 -14.66 10.94
CA ASP A 97 25.49 -14.80 11.36
C ASP A 97 25.98 -13.59 12.19
N ASP A 98 25.08 -12.72 12.67
CA ASP A 98 25.37 -11.49 13.43
C ASP A 98 26.31 -10.48 12.75
N ASN A 99 26.44 -10.55 11.41
CA ASN A 99 27.27 -9.64 10.62
C ASN A 99 26.52 -8.38 10.15
N LEU A 100 25.18 -8.38 10.22
CA LEU A 100 24.32 -7.24 9.89
C LEU A 100 23.25 -7.08 10.98
N SER A 101 23.06 -5.86 11.47
CA SER A 101 22.03 -5.59 12.47
C SER A 101 20.64 -5.43 11.82
N LEU A 102 19.58 -5.72 12.58
CA LEU A 102 18.20 -5.50 12.11
C LEU A 102 17.95 -4.01 11.79
N SER A 103 18.53 -3.10 12.59
CA SER A 103 18.40 -1.65 12.38
C SER A 103 19.03 -1.20 11.06
N ASP A 104 20.24 -1.69 10.74
CA ASP A 104 20.90 -1.40 9.47
C ASP A 104 20.06 -1.90 8.28
N GLU A 105 19.47 -3.10 8.39
CA GLU A 105 18.62 -3.64 7.33
C GLU A 105 17.33 -2.86 7.14
N LEU A 106 16.75 -2.32 8.22
CA LEU A 106 15.58 -1.42 8.11
C LEU A 106 15.97 -0.11 7.43
N GLY A 107 17.15 0.44 7.70
CA GLY A 107 17.69 1.61 6.98
C GLY A 107 17.89 1.32 5.50
N PHE A 108 18.56 0.21 5.19
CA PHE A 108 18.88 -0.18 3.82
C PHE A 108 17.64 -0.50 2.97
N THR A 109 16.68 -1.26 3.52
CA THR A 109 15.42 -1.53 2.81
C THR A 109 14.58 -0.27 2.62
N ARG A 110 14.60 0.67 3.58
CA ARG A 110 13.93 1.98 3.45
C ARG A 110 14.53 2.76 2.28
N LEU A 111 15.85 2.80 2.19
CA LEU A 111 16.59 3.47 1.13
C LEU A 111 16.15 2.91 -0.24
N ILE A 112 16.22 1.59 -0.42
CA ILE A 112 15.85 0.90 -1.67
C ILE A 112 14.38 1.11 -2.02
N LEU A 113 13.45 0.91 -1.09
CA LEU A 113 12.01 1.09 -1.35
C LEU A 113 11.67 2.55 -1.68
N SER A 114 12.41 3.52 -1.14
CA SER A 114 12.22 4.94 -1.48
C SER A 114 12.51 5.24 -2.95
N LYS A 115 13.44 4.50 -3.59
CA LYS A 115 13.71 4.58 -5.03
C LYS A 115 12.87 3.61 -5.86
N PHE A 116 12.64 2.40 -5.35
CA PHE A 116 11.93 1.31 -6.01
C PHE A 116 10.71 0.88 -5.19
N PRO A 117 9.64 1.70 -5.11
CA PRO A 117 8.49 1.43 -4.24
C PRO A 117 7.72 0.17 -4.62
N ARG A 118 7.91 -0.34 -5.83
CA ARG A 118 7.32 -1.61 -6.32
C ARG A 118 8.15 -2.85 -6.04
N SER A 119 9.34 -2.74 -5.45
CA SER A 119 10.18 -3.91 -5.20
C SER A 119 9.56 -4.79 -4.10
N THR A 120 8.92 -5.87 -4.54
CA THR A 120 8.28 -6.85 -3.67
C THR A 120 9.31 -7.61 -2.83
N GLU A 121 10.47 -7.90 -3.40
CA GLU A 121 11.54 -8.63 -2.73
C GLU A 121 12.12 -7.81 -1.58
N THR A 122 12.32 -6.50 -1.80
CA THR A 122 12.79 -5.59 -0.75
C THR A 122 11.76 -5.47 0.37
N LEU A 123 10.48 -5.36 0.03
CA LEU A 123 9.40 -5.29 1.03
C LEU A 123 9.26 -6.59 1.82
N GLN A 124 9.41 -7.75 1.17
CA GLN A 124 9.44 -9.06 1.83
C GLN A 124 10.66 -9.24 2.72
N HIS A 125 11.82 -8.70 2.33
CA HIS A 125 13.00 -8.67 3.20
C HIS A 125 12.76 -7.78 4.42
N ARG A 126 12.22 -6.57 4.23
CA ARG A 126 11.82 -5.68 5.33
C ARG A 126 10.86 -6.36 6.30
N HIS A 127 9.83 -7.03 5.77
CA HIS A 127 8.87 -7.82 6.55
C HIS A 127 9.57 -8.88 7.40
N TRP A 128 10.47 -9.66 6.81
CA TRP A 128 11.28 -10.68 7.51
C TRP A 128 12.18 -10.08 8.61
N VAL A 129 12.71 -8.88 8.41
CA VAL A 129 13.50 -8.15 9.43
C VAL A 129 12.60 -7.70 10.58
N LEU A 130 11.46 -7.08 10.28
CA LEU A 130 10.49 -6.62 11.27
C LEU A 130 9.93 -7.78 12.12
N GLU A 131 9.77 -8.97 11.55
CA GLU A 131 9.33 -10.17 12.28
C GLU A 131 10.28 -10.61 13.41
N ARG A 132 11.55 -10.21 13.34
CA ARG A 132 12.61 -10.58 14.29
C ARG A 132 12.83 -9.57 15.40
N LEU A 133 12.20 -8.41 15.29
CA LEU A 133 12.22 -7.43 16.37
C LEU A 133 11.50 -7.97 17.60
N SER A 134 11.94 -7.54 18.78
CA SER A 134 11.16 -7.69 19.99
C SER A 134 9.81 -6.95 19.88
N ALA A 135 8.85 -7.32 20.72
CA ALA A 135 7.54 -6.67 20.72
C ALA A 135 7.64 -5.15 21.02
N ASP A 136 8.61 -4.75 21.85
CA ASP A 136 8.80 -3.35 22.23
C ASP A 136 9.47 -2.54 21.11
N GLU A 137 10.47 -3.10 20.43
CA GLU A 137 11.08 -2.48 19.24
C GLU A 137 10.06 -2.34 18.10
N PHE A 138 9.28 -3.39 17.83
CA PHE A 138 8.24 -3.35 16.81
C PHE A 138 7.19 -2.28 17.13
N ARG A 139 6.73 -2.20 18.38
CA ARG A 139 5.78 -1.18 18.82
C ARG A 139 6.34 0.23 18.69
N ALA A 140 7.61 0.44 19.04
CA ALA A 140 8.28 1.73 18.92
C ALA A 140 8.41 2.21 17.46
N LEU A 141 8.45 1.28 16.50
CA LEU A 141 8.57 1.58 15.08
C LEU A 141 7.25 1.64 14.32
N PHE A 142 6.14 1.19 14.93
CA PHE A 142 4.87 0.99 14.22
C PHE A 142 4.40 2.25 13.48
N ASP A 143 4.35 3.41 14.14
CA ASP A 143 3.88 4.65 13.51
C ASP A 143 4.83 5.13 12.39
N ASN A 144 6.13 4.88 12.55
CA ASN A 144 7.13 5.17 11.51
C ASN A 144 6.94 4.26 10.28
N GLU A 145 6.59 2.99 10.48
CA GLU A 145 6.29 2.07 9.37
C GLU A 145 4.97 2.40 8.68
N VAL A 146 3.96 2.83 9.43
CA VAL A 146 2.70 3.33 8.87
C VAL A 146 2.96 4.55 7.99
N THR A 147 3.69 5.54 8.50
CA THR A 147 4.11 6.73 7.75
C THR A 147 4.93 6.36 6.52
N PHE A 148 5.79 5.34 6.64
CA PHE A 148 6.57 4.86 5.51
C PHE A 148 5.70 4.20 4.42
N CYS A 149 4.67 3.43 4.79
CA CYS A 149 3.71 2.90 3.83
C CYS A 149 3.02 4.02 3.03
N GLU A 150 2.63 5.11 3.70
CA GLU A 150 2.02 6.28 3.07
C GLU A 150 2.96 6.93 2.05
N LEU A 151 4.22 7.16 2.43
CA LEU A 151 5.26 7.66 1.51
C LEU A 151 5.41 6.77 0.27
N LEU A 152 5.42 5.44 0.42
CA LEU A 152 5.57 4.51 -0.69
C LEU A 152 4.33 4.51 -1.61
N CYS A 153 3.14 4.66 -1.03
CA CYS A 153 1.89 4.74 -1.78
C CYS A 153 1.73 6.09 -2.51
N ASP A 154 2.29 7.18 -2.00
CA ASP A 154 2.35 8.47 -2.69
C ASP A 154 3.24 8.38 -3.93
N LYS A 155 4.40 7.72 -3.81
CA LYS A 155 5.32 7.49 -4.93
C LYS A 155 4.74 6.53 -5.97
N HIS A 156 3.88 5.62 -5.57
CA HIS A 156 3.23 4.68 -6.48
C HIS A 156 1.78 4.38 -6.03
N ARG A 157 0.82 5.05 -6.67
CA ARG A 157 -0.60 4.87 -6.40
C ARG A 157 -1.03 3.39 -6.52
N CYS A 158 -1.98 2.98 -5.68
CA CYS A 158 -2.54 1.62 -5.66
C CYS A 158 -1.47 0.52 -5.46
N ASN A 159 -0.43 0.78 -4.68
CA ASN A 159 0.59 -0.22 -4.37
C ASN A 159 0.03 -1.28 -3.42
N TYR A 160 -0.59 -2.31 -4.00
CA TYR A 160 -1.25 -3.39 -3.26
C TYR A 160 -0.33 -4.02 -2.21
N MET A 161 0.95 -4.23 -2.54
CA MET A 161 1.89 -4.93 -1.65
C MET A 161 2.23 -4.10 -0.41
N VAL A 162 2.30 -2.78 -0.53
CA VAL A 162 2.48 -1.88 0.63
C VAL A 162 1.23 -1.89 1.52
N TRP A 163 0.04 -1.87 0.93
CA TRP A 163 -1.20 -2.00 1.72
C TRP A 163 -1.31 -3.37 2.39
N GLN A 164 -0.87 -4.45 1.75
CA GLN A 164 -0.77 -5.77 2.39
C GLN A 164 0.22 -5.76 3.56
N HIS A 165 1.35 -5.08 3.40
CA HIS A 165 2.29 -4.88 4.51
C HIS A 165 1.64 -4.11 5.66
N ARG A 166 0.90 -3.04 5.39
CA ARG A 166 0.17 -2.26 6.40
C ARG A 166 -0.92 -3.08 7.13
N ARG A 167 -1.58 -4.02 6.45
CA ARG A 167 -2.50 -4.98 7.12
C ARG A 167 -1.75 -5.86 8.11
N TRP A 168 -0.64 -6.43 7.67
CA TRP A 168 0.22 -7.27 8.53
C TRP A 168 0.75 -6.49 9.74
N LEU A 169 1.12 -5.21 9.58
CA LEU A 169 1.62 -4.39 10.70
C LEU A 169 0.59 -4.33 11.84
N ILE A 170 -0.68 -4.10 11.52
CA ILE A 170 -1.76 -4.07 12.53
C ILE A 170 -1.92 -5.43 13.20
N GLU A 171 -1.96 -6.50 12.41
CA GLU A 171 -2.14 -7.86 12.93
C GLU A 171 -0.98 -8.24 13.86
N LYS A 172 0.26 -7.86 13.50
CA LYS A 172 1.47 -8.11 14.29
C LYS A 172 1.52 -7.29 15.58
N LEU A 173 1.06 -6.03 15.57
CA LEU A 173 1.05 -5.17 16.77
C LEU A 173 0.10 -5.73 17.86
N GLY A 174 -0.95 -6.41 17.42
CA GLY A 174 -2.05 -6.88 18.27
C GLY A 174 -3.26 -5.96 18.13
N ILE A 175 -4.39 -6.54 17.73
CA ILE A 175 -5.61 -5.79 17.43
C ILE A 175 -6.27 -5.34 18.73
N SER A 176 -6.50 -4.03 18.86
CA SER A 176 -7.27 -3.42 19.95
C SER A 176 -8.28 -2.42 19.39
N SER A 177 -9.32 -2.10 20.17
CA SER A 177 -10.30 -1.09 19.76
C SER A 177 -9.65 0.29 19.51
N GLU A 178 -8.72 0.69 20.37
CA GLU A 178 -7.97 1.95 20.23
C GLU A 178 -7.16 1.98 18.94
N LEU A 179 -6.44 0.91 18.62
CA LEU A 179 -5.66 0.80 17.40
C LEU A 179 -6.54 0.88 16.15
N LEU A 180 -7.68 0.18 16.12
CA LEU A 180 -8.57 0.20 14.97
C LEU A 180 -9.16 1.59 14.72
N LEU A 181 -9.58 2.28 15.79
CA LEU A 181 -10.12 3.63 15.72
C LEU A 181 -9.05 4.65 15.30
N SER A 182 -7.82 4.52 15.81
CA SER A 182 -6.71 5.40 15.42
C SER A 182 -6.33 5.22 13.95
N GLN A 183 -6.29 3.97 13.46
CA GLN A 183 -5.99 3.68 12.06
C GLN A 183 -7.11 4.12 11.11
N LEU A 184 -8.38 3.97 11.49
CA LEU A 184 -9.50 4.53 10.71
C LEU A 184 -9.39 6.06 10.60
N LYS A 185 -9.09 6.73 11.71
CA LYS A 185 -8.88 8.18 11.73
C LYS A 185 -7.68 8.58 10.87
N GLY A 186 -6.56 7.86 10.94
CA GLY A 186 -5.37 8.12 10.11
C GLY A 186 -5.67 8.00 8.60
N MET A 187 -6.60 7.12 8.23
CA MET A 187 -7.03 6.97 6.84
C MET A 187 -7.92 8.13 6.34
N ASP A 188 -8.45 9.00 7.20
CA ASP A 188 -9.36 10.08 6.78
C ASP A 188 -8.67 11.06 5.83
N GLU A 189 -7.48 11.55 6.20
CA GLU A 189 -6.71 12.45 5.35
C GLU A 189 -6.22 11.74 4.09
N TRP A 190 -5.74 10.50 4.22
CA TRP A 190 -5.26 9.72 3.09
C TRP A 190 -6.34 9.55 2.02
N ASN A 191 -7.53 9.09 2.43
CA ASN A 191 -8.63 8.82 1.51
C ASN A 191 -9.20 10.08 0.86
N ALA A 192 -9.18 11.23 1.56
CA ALA A 192 -9.59 12.51 1.01
C ALA A 192 -8.62 13.00 -0.09
N HIS A 193 -7.31 12.87 0.12
CA HIS A 193 -6.29 13.26 -0.88
C HIS A 193 -6.15 12.25 -2.02
N HIS A 194 -6.48 10.97 -1.77
CA HIS A 194 -6.32 9.87 -2.73
C HIS A 194 -7.64 9.14 -3.03
N PRO A 195 -8.68 9.84 -3.54
CA PRO A 195 -10.00 9.24 -3.73
C PRO A 195 -10.00 8.11 -4.78
N LEU A 196 -9.01 8.10 -5.69
CA LEU A 196 -8.83 7.06 -6.71
C LEU A 196 -8.03 5.83 -6.21
N ASP A 197 -7.49 5.84 -4.99
CA ASP A 197 -6.68 4.73 -4.46
C ASP A 197 -7.57 3.59 -3.93
N ILE A 198 -7.94 2.69 -4.83
CA ILE A 198 -8.75 1.51 -4.49
C ILE A 198 -8.08 0.62 -3.43
N SER A 199 -6.75 0.59 -3.35
CA SER A 199 -6.05 -0.24 -2.36
C SER A 199 -6.13 0.39 -0.96
N GLY A 200 -6.03 1.72 -0.86
CA GLY A 200 -6.29 2.46 0.37
C GLY A 200 -7.72 2.33 0.86
N TRP A 201 -8.72 2.42 -0.04
CA TRP A 201 -10.13 2.15 0.31
C TRP A 201 -10.36 0.70 0.76
N SER A 202 -9.68 -0.26 0.13
CA SER A 202 -9.70 -1.67 0.54
C SER A 202 -9.07 -1.89 1.92
N TYR A 203 -8.05 -1.11 2.27
CA TYR A 203 -7.47 -1.12 3.61
C TYR A 203 -8.46 -0.58 4.65
N ARG A 204 -9.13 0.55 4.36
CA ARG A 204 -10.20 1.08 5.23
C ARG A 204 -11.33 0.06 5.43
N ALA A 205 -11.79 -0.61 4.37
CA ALA A 205 -12.82 -1.65 4.46
C ALA A 205 -12.40 -2.84 5.35
N PHE A 206 -11.12 -3.23 5.31
CA PHE A 206 -10.57 -4.24 6.21
C PHE A 206 -10.56 -3.80 7.67
N LEU A 207 -10.21 -2.53 7.96
CA LEU A 207 -10.31 -2.00 9.31
C LEU A 207 -11.75 -2.10 9.83
N LEU A 208 -12.76 -1.86 8.99
CA LEU A 208 -14.17 -2.02 9.36
C LEU A 208 -14.54 -3.48 9.64
N GLN A 209 -14.01 -4.43 8.86
CA GLN A 209 -14.19 -5.86 9.14
C GLN A 209 -13.54 -6.29 10.46
N LEU A 210 -12.38 -5.71 10.82
CA LEU A 210 -11.79 -5.90 12.14
C LEU A 210 -12.64 -5.23 13.22
N CYS A 211 -13.18 -4.04 12.97
CA CYS A 211 -14.06 -3.36 13.92
C CYS A 211 -15.29 -4.23 14.24
N ARG A 212 -15.91 -4.86 13.23
CA ARG A 212 -17.01 -5.81 13.45
C ARG A 212 -16.65 -6.94 14.42
N LYS A 213 -15.40 -7.39 14.40
CA LYS A 213 -14.92 -8.53 15.23
C LYS A 213 -14.49 -8.11 16.62
N PHE A 214 -13.92 -6.91 16.77
CA PHE A 214 -13.18 -6.51 17.98
C PHE A 214 -13.80 -5.35 18.75
N LEU A 215 -14.71 -4.57 18.17
CA LEU A 215 -15.45 -3.53 18.90
C LEU A 215 -16.74 -4.09 19.51
N PRO A 216 -17.20 -3.54 20.64
CA PRO A 216 -18.57 -3.73 21.11
C PRO A 216 -19.57 -3.38 20.02
N LYS A 217 -20.70 -4.11 19.96
CA LYS A 217 -21.70 -3.96 18.90
C LYS A 217 -22.18 -2.51 18.72
N GLU A 218 -22.42 -1.81 19.83
CA GLU A 218 -22.87 -0.41 19.83
C GLU A 218 -21.80 0.54 19.27
N ASP A 219 -20.53 0.33 19.63
CA ASP A 219 -19.42 1.14 19.15
C ASP A 219 -19.21 0.91 17.64
N PHE A 220 -19.27 -0.36 17.21
CA PHE A 220 -19.19 -0.71 15.80
C PHE A 220 -20.36 -0.11 15.00
N GLU A 221 -21.58 -0.12 15.53
CA GLU A 221 -22.73 0.52 14.89
C GLU A 221 -22.50 2.03 14.70
N ARG A 222 -21.99 2.73 15.72
CA ARG A 222 -21.66 4.16 15.61
C ARG A 222 -20.61 4.43 14.53
N VAL A 223 -19.54 3.62 14.48
CA VAL A 223 -18.51 3.72 13.42
C VAL A 223 -19.15 3.54 12.05
N LEU A 224 -19.97 2.51 11.87
CA LEU A 224 -20.53 2.17 10.56
C LEU A 224 -21.55 3.19 10.06
N ILE A 225 -22.34 3.78 10.96
CA ILE A 225 -23.22 4.93 10.64
C ILE A 225 -22.40 6.12 10.10
N GLY A 226 -21.26 6.40 10.74
CA GLY A 226 -20.33 7.43 10.27
C GLY A 226 -19.79 7.13 8.88
N GLU A 227 -19.42 5.88 8.60
CA GLU A 227 -18.91 5.45 7.29
C GLU A 227 -19.98 5.43 6.20
N ILE A 228 -21.24 5.12 6.51
CA ILE A 228 -22.36 5.23 5.57
C ILE A 228 -22.51 6.70 5.14
N THR A 229 -22.50 7.60 6.11
CA THR A 229 -22.59 9.05 5.84
C THR A 229 -21.40 9.54 5.03
N ARG A 230 -20.18 9.14 5.40
CA ARG A 230 -18.94 9.50 4.69
C ARG A 230 -18.95 9.01 3.25
N SER A 231 -19.26 7.74 3.04
CA SER A 231 -19.27 7.15 1.69
C SER A 231 -20.37 7.74 0.81
N ARG A 232 -21.52 8.11 1.39
CA ARG A 232 -22.58 8.87 0.70
C ARG A 232 -22.06 10.23 0.23
N VAL A 233 -21.52 11.05 1.14
CA VAL A 233 -21.01 12.40 0.83
C VAL A 233 -19.89 12.33 -0.22
N ALA A 234 -18.93 11.43 -0.05
CA ALA A 234 -17.81 11.30 -1.01
C ALA A 234 -18.30 10.95 -2.42
N VAL A 235 -19.29 10.06 -2.55
CA VAL A 235 -19.89 9.71 -3.84
C VAL A 235 -20.69 10.89 -4.41
N GLU A 236 -21.40 11.66 -3.59
CA GLU A 236 -22.14 12.85 -4.05
C GLU A 236 -21.19 13.95 -4.56
N GLU A 237 -20.05 14.15 -3.91
CA GLU A 237 -19.03 15.14 -4.30
C GLU A 237 -18.23 14.71 -5.54
N SER A 238 -17.90 13.42 -5.65
CA SER A 238 -17.05 12.87 -6.72
C SER A 238 -17.64 11.58 -7.34
N PRO A 239 -18.81 11.67 -7.98
CA PRO A 239 -19.57 10.50 -8.41
C PRO A 239 -18.97 9.73 -9.59
N GLU A 240 -17.94 10.26 -10.23
CA GLU A 240 -17.25 9.61 -11.35
C GLU A 240 -16.19 8.60 -10.88
N ILE A 241 -15.93 8.50 -9.57
CA ILE A 241 -14.88 7.66 -9.01
C ILE A 241 -15.41 6.30 -8.59
N ASP A 242 -15.13 5.26 -9.39
CA ASP A 242 -15.52 3.87 -9.11
C ASP A 242 -15.10 3.37 -7.72
N ALA A 243 -13.93 3.78 -7.23
CA ALA A 243 -13.42 3.36 -5.93
C ALA A 243 -14.32 3.80 -4.77
N LEU A 244 -14.94 4.98 -4.87
CA LEU A 244 -15.88 5.48 -3.87
C LEU A 244 -17.18 4.67 -3.87
N TRP A 245 -17.69 4.34 -5.06
CA TRP A 245 -18.86 3.46 -5.19
C TRP A 245 -18.56 2.05 -4.68
N TRP A 246 -17.38 1.52 -4.97
CA TRP A 246 -16.93 0.23 -4.43
C TRP A 246 -16.92 0.26 -2.89
N PHE A 247 -16.31 1.30 -2.29
CA PHE A 247 -16.26 1.43 -0.84
C PHE A 247 -17.65 1.60 -0.23
N LYS A 248 -18.53 2.42 -0.84
CA LYS A 248 -19.94 2.56 -0.43
C LYS A 248 -20.65 1.21 -0.39
N LYS A 249 -20.46 0.35 -1.39
CA LYS A 249 -20.99 -1.03 -1.39
C LYS A 249 -20.47 -1.85 -0.21
N GLN A 250 -19.17 -1.78 0.09
CA GLN A 250 -18.58 -2.52 1.21
C GLN A 250 -19.21 -2.11 2.55
N VAL A 251 -19.35 -0.81 2.79
CA VAL A 251 -19.92 -0.27 4.03
C VAL A 251 -21.39 -0.68 4.17
N VAL A 252 -22.17 -0.54 3.09
CA VAL A 252 -23.60 -0.89 3.08
C VAL A 252 -23.82 -2.38 3.28
N GLN A 253 -23.05 -3.21 2.59
CA GLN A 253 -23.11 -4.66 2.76
C GLN A 253 -22.80 -5.05 4.21
N LEU A 254 -21.72 -4.49 4.78
CA LEU A 254 -21.33 -4.77 6.14
C LEU A 254 -22.41 -4.36 7.15
N PHE A 255 -23.15 -3.28 6.89
CA PHE A 255 -24.27 -2.84 7.72
C PHE A 255 -25.45 -3.81 7.64
N LEU A 256 -25.85 -4.20 6.43
CA LEU A 256 -26.94 -5.16 6.23
C LEU A 256 -26.64 -6.52 6.88
N GLU A 257 -25.43 -7.05 6.69
CA GLU A 257 -24.99 -8.31 7.30
C GLU A 257 -24.98 -8.27 8.83
N SER A 258 -24.70 -7.10 9.42
CA SER A 258 -24.52 -6.96 10.87
C SER A 258 -25.82 -6.61 11.60
N PHE A 259 -26.69 -5.82 10.98
CA PHE A 259 -27.86 -5.23 11.64
C PHE A 259 -29.20 -5.61 10.99
N LYS A 260 -29.20 -6.07 9.74
CA LYS A 260 -30.41 -6.43 8.98
C LYS A 260 -31.51 -5.35 9.00
N ASN A 261 -31.11 -4.08 8.97
CA ASN A 261 -32.02 -2.94 9.16
C ASN A 261 -32.04 -2.03 7.93
N LEU A 262 -32.77 -2.44 6.89
CA LEU A 262 -32.90 -1.66 5.66
C LEU A 262 -33.54 -0.28 5.89
N GLN A 263 -34.51 -0.19 6.81
CA GLN A 263 -35.19 1.08 7.10
C GLN A 263 -34.19 2.12 7.63
N LYS A 264 -33.39 1.77 8.63
CA LYS A 264 -32.34 2.66 9.17
C LYS A 264 -31.31 3.02 8.11
N LEU A 265 -30.96 2.07 7.22
CA LEU A 265 -30.05 2.35 6.12
C LEU A 265 -30.62 3.41 5.16
N GLN A 266 -31.92 3.37 4.86
CA GLN A 266 -32.61 4.37 4.03
C GLN A 266 -32.76 5.72 4.74
N GLU A 267 -32.90 5.74 6.06
CA GLU A 267 -32.89 6.98 6.85
C GLU A 267 -31.52 7.69 6.79
N LEU A 268 -30.42 6.91 6.79
CA LEU A 268 -29.06 7.42 6.71
C LEU A 268 -28.64 7.83 5.29
N ASP A 269 -29.18 7.14 4.28
CA ASP A 269 -28.93 7.42 2.87
C ASP A 269 -30.24 7.34 2.07
N PRO A 270 -30.96 8.47 1.95
CA PRO A 270 -32.22 8.53 1.19
C PRO A 270 -32.07 8.23 -0.32
N SER A 271 -30.85 8.20 -0.85
CA SER A 271 -30.60 7.77 -2.24
C SER A 271 -30.75 6.26 -2.44
N ILE A 272 -30.83 5.49 -1.36
CA ILE A 272 -31.01 4.03 -1.41
C ILE A 272 -32.46 3.70 -1.77
N GLN A 273 -32.64 3.20 -2.99
CA GLN A 273 -33.92 2.74 -3.52
C GLN A 273 -33.81 1.28 -3.95
N ILE A 274 -34.79 0.46 -3.57
CA ILE A 274 -34.83 -0.95 -4.00
C ILE A 274 -35.57 -1.03 -5.33
N ARG A 275 -34.85 -1.50 -6.35
CA ARG A 275 -35.30 -1.54 -7.75
C ARG A 275 -35.14 -2.95 -8.30
N LEU A 276 -36.11 -3.81 -7.98
CA LEU A 276 -36.08 -5.23 -8.35
C LEU A 276 -36.03 -5.45 -9.87
N ASP A 277 -36.56 -4.49 -10.64
CA ASP A 277 -36.54 -4.46 -12.10
C ASP A 277 -35.12 -4.36 -12.70
N LEU A 278 -34.13 -3.90 -11.93
CA LEU A 278 -32.75 -3.73 -12.41
C LEU A 278 -31.89 -4.99 -12.24
N ARG A 279 -32.32 -5.93 -11.40
CA ARG A 279 -31.52 -7.04 -10.87
C ARG A 279 -30.77 -7.83 -11.94
N ASN A 280 -31.46 -8.14 -13.04
CA ASN A 280 -30.96 -9.04 -14.08
C ASN A 280 -30.43 -8.29 -15.31
N LEU A 281 -30.35 -6.96 -15.25
CA LEU A 281 -29.91 -6.14 -16.36
C LEU A 281 -28.39 -6.13 -16.48
N THR A 282 -27.90 -6.28 -17.70
CA THR A 282 -26.52 -5.98 -18.08
C THR A 282 -26.24 -4.48 -18.04
N ASP A 283 -24.96 -4.09 -18.07
CA ASP A 283 -24.59 -2.67 -18.08
C ASP A 283 -25.15 -1.93 -19.30
N LYS A 284 -25.16 -2.57 -20.49
CA LYS A 284 -25.76 -2.00 -21.71
C LYS A 284 -27.26 -1.78 -21.59
N GLU A 285 -27.95 -2.63 -20.84
CA GLU A 285 -29.38 -2.48 -20.57
C GLU A 285 -29.62 -1.39 -19.52
N LEU A 286 -28.82 -1.34 -18.45
CA LEU A 286 -28.88 -0.28 -17.43
C LEU A 286 -28.74 1.12 -18.02
N GLU A 287 -27.80 1.31 -18.96
CA GLU A 287 -27.60 2.60 -19.64
C GLU A 287 -28.91 3.12 -20.25
N ARG A 288 -29.76 2.23 -20.78
CA ARG A 288 -31.02 2.55 -21.47
C ARG A 288 -32.23 2.65 -20.55
N VAL A 289 -32.06 2.42 -19.24
CA VAL A 289 -33.18 2.54 -18.29
C VAL A 289 -33.46 4.00 -17.99
N ASP A 290 -34.59 4.51 -18.51
CA ASP A 290 -35.05 5.89 -18.28
C ASP A 290 -36.06 6.00 -17.13
N SER A 291 -36.52 4.88 -16.57
CA SER A 291 -37.50 4.83 -15.46
C SER A 291 -36.90 5.14 -14.09
N ILE A 292 -35.62 5.51 -14.03
CA ILE A 292 -34.93 5.88 -12.78
C ILE A 292 -34.71 7.38 -12.82
N GLU A 293 -35.27 8.08 -11.85
CA GLU A 293 -34.91 9.47 -11.62
C GLU A 293 -33.46 9.53 -11.12
N ILE A 294 -32.57 10.11 -11.93
CA ILE A 294 -31.16 10.24 -11.60
C ILE A 294 -30.99 11.54 -10.81
N PRO A 295 -30.48 11.48 -9.56
CA PRO A 295 -30.16 12.67 -8.79
C PRO A 295 -29.25 13.63 -9.57
N MET A 296 -29.43 14.94 -9.39
CA MET A 296 -28.70 15.96 -10.15
C MET A 296 -27.18 15.77 -10.09
N GLN A 297 -26.66 15.36 -8.93
CA GLN A 297 -25.24 15.06 -8.74
C GLN A 297 -24.72 13.93 -9.64
N PHE A 298 -25.58 13.00 -10.08
CA PHE A 298 -25.20 11.83 -10.88
C PHE A 298 -25.59 11.95 -12.36
N ASN A 299 -25.94 13.15 -12.84
CA ASN A 299 -26.53 13.37 -14.17
C ASN A 299 -25.58 13.12 -15.36
N LYS A 300 -24.27 13.03 -15.14
CA LYS A 300 -23.31 12.71 -16.19
C LYS A 300 -23.41 11.23 -16.58
N SER A 301 -23.01 10.92 -17.81
CA SER A 301 -23.17 9.57 -18.38
C SER A 301 -22.53 8.48 -17.51
N TRP A 302 -21.28 8.69 -17.05
CA TRP A 302 -20.57 7.69 -16.26
C TRP A 302 -21.10 7.62 -14.82
N SER A 303 -21.25 8.75 -14.12
CA SER A 303 -21.86 8.78 -12.78
C SER A 303 -23.28 8.19 -12.74
N SER A 304 -24.08 8.41 -13.78
CA SER A 304 -25.44 7.84 -13.91
C SER A 304 -25.38 6.32 -14.00
N LEU A 305 -24.47 5.78 -14.81
CA LEU A 305 -24.25 4.34 -14.89
C LEU A 305 -23.77 3.76 -13.55
N LEU A 306 -22.86 4.43 -12.85
CA LEU A 306 -22.38 3.98 -11.54
C LEU A 306 -23.49 3.94 -10.49
N TYR A 307 -24.35 4.96 -10.48
CA TYR A 307 -25.56 4.97 -9.63
C TYR A 307 -26.51 3.83 -9.98
N LYS A 308 -26.83 3.61 -11.26
CA LYS A 308 -27.67 2.49 -11.71
C LYS A 308 -27.05 1.12 -11.35
N ARG A 309 -25.72 0.97 -11.50
CA ARG A 309 -24.98 -0.23 -11.07
C ARG A 309 -25.07 -0.45 -9.55
N TYR A 310 -25.08 0.62 -8.77
CA TYR A 310 -25.24 0.55 -7.32
C TYR A 310 -26.66 0.11 -6.94
N LEU A 311 -27.71 0.67 -7.55
CA LEU A 311 -29.09 0.23 -7.35
C LEU A 311 -29.31 -1.23 -7.75
N ARG A 312 -28.77 -1.65 -8.91
CA ARG A 312 -28.80 -3.07 -9.33
C ARG A 312 -28.17 -3.97 -8.29
N TRP A 313 -26.98 -3.60 -7.81
CA TRP A 313 -26.26 -4.38 -6.80
C TRP A 313 -27.06 -4.48 -5.49
N LEU A 314 -27.63 -3.39 -4.99
CA LEU A 314 -28.51 -3.40 -3.81
C LEU A 314 -29.66 -4.39 -3.95
N SER A 315 -30.36 -4.36 -5.10
CA SER A 315 -31.46 -5.28 -5.39
C SER A 315 -31.02 -6.74 -5.44
N GLN A 316 -29.78 -7.02 -5.85
CA GLN A 316 -29.21 -8.37 -5.82
C GLN A 316 -28.88 -8.83 -4.39
N THR A 317 -28.32 -7.94 -3.57
CA THR A 317 -27.90 -8.24 -2.19
C THR A 317 -29.08 -8.50 -1.25
N ILE A 318 -30.14 -7.71 -1.33
CA ILE A 318 -31.29 -7.84 -0.41
C ILE A 318 -32.11 -9.10 -0.68
N ASP A 319 -32.22 -9.53 -1.94
CA ASP A 319 -32.96 -10.75 -2.27
C ASP A 319 -32.22 -12.02 -1.81
N SER A 320 -30.88 -12.02 -1.86
CA SER A 320 -30.11 -13.15 -1.31
C SER A 320 -30.33 -13.35 0.18
N ASP A 321 -30.57 -12.28 0.95
CA ASP A 321 -30.87 -12.39 2.38
C ASP A 321 -32.33 -12.84 2.64
N ALA A 322 -33.27 -12.47 1.78
CA ALA A 322 -34.67 -12.91 1.86
C ALA A 322 -34.85 -14.41 1.56
N SER A 323 -33.94 -15.01 0.80
CA SER A 323 -33.90 -16.47 0.57
C SER A 323 -33.30 -17.29 1.73
N CYS A 324 -32.87 -16.64 2.82
CA CYS A 324 -32.30 -17.27 4.02
C CYS A 324 -33.14 -17.09 5.31
N THR A 325 -34.37 -16.60 5.20
CA THR A 325 -35.37 -16.55 6.30
C THR A 325 -36.50 -17.52 6.03
#